data_AF-A0A536UME0-F1
#
_entry.id   AF-A0A536UME0-F1
#
_cell.length_a   1.000
_cell.length_b   1.000
_cell.length_c   1.000
_cell.angle_alpha   90.00
_cell.angle_beta   90.00
_cell.angle_gamma   90.00
#
_symmetry.space_group_name_H-M   'P 1'
#
loop_
_entity.id
_entity.type
_entity.pdbx_description
1 polymer ?
#
loop_
_entity_poly.entity_id
_entity_poly.type
_entity_poly.pdbx_seq_one_letter_code
_entity_poly.pdbx_strand_id
1 'polypeptide(L)'
;GLTRDFHLDGYPPRKSLVPHGMAVVLNNPSVWRFTAPCSPQRHLHGAACLGAETRDALPQDAGETLAGRVVEMMQATGMPNGLSDLGFTLADVDALATGSEPQYRVIRNAPKEVSREDLKSLFRAAMKYW
;
A
#
# COMPACT_ATOMS: atom_id res chain seq x y z
N GLY A 1 0.30 -19.02 -0.08
CA GLY A 1 -0.15 -17.61 -0.09
C GLY A 1 -1.60 -17.56 -0.54
N LEU A 2 -2.26 -16.40 -0.42
CA LEU A 2 -3.66 -16.24 -0.82
C LEU A 2 -3.85 -15.97 -2.32
N THR A 3 -2.77 -15.66 -3.03
CA THR A 3 -2.77 -15.47 -4.49
C THR A 3 -3.18 -16.76 -5.19
N ARG A 4 -4.17 -16.67 -6.09
CA ARG A 4 -4.77 -17.83 -6.77
C ARG A 4 -4.19 -18.00 -8.17
N ASP A 5 -4.39 -17.03 -9.05
CA ASP A 5 -4.05 -17.13 -10.48
C ASP A 5 -3.46 -15.81 -11.00
N PHE A 6 -2.34 -15.38 -10.40
CA PHE A 6 -1.62 -14.19 -10.85
C PHE A 6 -0.25 -14.58 -11.40
N HIS A 7 -0.03 -14.21 -12.66
CA HIS A 7 1.19 -14.49 -13.42
C HIS A 7 1.70 -13.19 -14.02
N LEU A 8 3.00 -12.95 -13.88
CA LEU A 8 3.66 -11.78 -14.42
C LEU A 8 4.74 -12.21 -15.42
N ASP A 9 4.81 -11.50 -16.54
CA ASP A 9 5.84 -11.74 -17.54
C ASP A 9 7.24 -11.63 -16.93
N GLY A 10 8.13 -12.54 -17.33
CA GLY A 10 9.47 -12.66 -16.76
C GLY A 10 9.57 -13.47 -15.45
N TYR A 11 8.44 -13.92 -14.88
CA TYR A 11 8.42 -14.84 -13.73
C TYR A 11 8.04 -16.28 -14.14
N PRO A 12 8.44 -17.30 -13.35
CA PRO A 12 8.14 -18.70 -13.69
C PRO A 12 6.63 -18.96 -13.82
N PRO A 13 6.15 -19.51 -14.96
CA PRO A 13 4.71 -19.57 -15.27
C PRO A 13 3.95 -20.63 -14.44
N ARG A 14 4.64 -21.57 -13.80
CA ARG A 14 4.01 -22.70 -13.10
C ARG A 14 3.60 -22.40 -11.66
N LYS A 15 3.83 -21.18 -11.17
CA LYS A 15 3.51 -20.80 -9.78
C LYS A 15 2.88 -19.42 -9.75
N SER A 16 1.68 -19.35 -9.20
CA SER A 16 1.04 -18.08 -8.84
C SER A 16 1.88 -17.41 -7.75
N LEU A 17 2.35 -16.19 -8.03
CA LEU A 17 3.18 -15.42 -7.11
C LEU A 17 2.99 -13.93 -7.33
N VAL A 18 2.98 -13.16 -6.25
CA VAL A 18 3.07 -11.70 -6.31
C VAL A 18 4.52 -11.32 -6.00
N PRO A 19 5.25 -10.67 -6.92
CA PRO A 19 6.61 -10.23 -6.65
C PRO A 19 6.66 -9.31 -5.43
N HIS A 20 7.72 -9.42 -4.61
CA HIS A 20 7.79 -8.70 -3.35
C HIS A 20 7.61 -7.18 -3.52
N GLY A 21 8.29 -6.57 -4.49
CA GLY A 21 8.16 -5.13 -4.75
C GLY A 21 6.74 -4.71 -5.11
N MET A 22 6.00 -5.56 -5.82
CA MET A 22 4.60 -5.34 -6.15
C MET A 22 3.72 -5.43 -4.91
N ALA A 23 3.90 -6.46 -4.07
CA ALA A 23 3.17 -6.57 -2.81
C ALA A 23 3.40 -5.36 -1.89
N VAL A 24 4.61 -4.80 -1.87
CA VAL A 24 4.94 -3.59 -1.09
C VAL A 24 4.25 -2.36 -1.67
N VAL A 25 4.49 -2.01 -2.94
CA VAL A 25 4.02 -0.74 -3.49
C VAL A 25 2.49 -0.68 -3.58
N LEU A 26 1.82 -1.81 -3.79
CA LEU A 26 0.35 -1.88 -3.82
C LEU A 26 -0.32 -1.60 -2.46
N ASN A 27 0.41 -1.66 -1.34
CA ASN A 27 -0.12 -1.33 -0.02
C ASN A 27 0.38 0.04 0.50
N ASN A 28 1.46 0.57 -0.07
CA ASN A 28 2.08 1.82 0.40
C ASN A 28 1.11 3.01 0.47
N PRO A 29 0.27 3.30 -0.56
CA PRO A 29 -0.63 4.46 -0.51
C PRO A 29 -1.62 4.40 0.65
N SER A 30 -2.19 3.22 0.96
CA SER A 30 -3.13 3.11 2.11
C SER A 30 -2.40 3.25 3.45
N VAL A 31 -1.20 2.68 3.56
CA VAL A 31 -0.36 2.77 4.77
C VAL A 31 0.07 4.21 5.03
N TRP A 32 0.54 4.95 4.02
CA TRP A 32 0.98 6.34 4.22
C TRP A 32 -0.15 7.29 4.58
N ARG A 33 -1.36 7.09 4.02
CA ARG A 33 -2.56 7.82 4.48
C ARG A 33 -2.82 7.58 5.96
N PHE A 34 -2.69 6.35 6.42
CA PHE A 34 -2.91 5.98 7.82
C PHE A 34 -1.82 6.51 8.78
N THR A 35 -0.55 6.52 8.36
CA THR A 35 0.58 6.94 9.20
C THR A 35 0.92 8.42 9.12
N ALA A 36 0.43 9.14 8.10
CA ALA A 36 0.70 10.56 7.89
C ALA A 36 0.49 11.44 9.13
N PRO A 37 -0.61 11.29 9.91
CA PRO A 37 -0.83 12.10 11.11
C PRO A 37 0.27 11.98 12.18
N CYS A 38 1.05 10.89 12.20
CA CYS A 38 2.13 10.70 13.16
C CYS A 38 3.35 11.58 12.88
N SER A 39 3.57 11.98 11.64
CA SER A 39 4.67 12.86 11.26
C SER A 39 4.42 13.48 9.88
N PRO A 40 3.47 14.45 9.78
CA PRO A 40 3.03 14.97 8.50
C PRO A 40 4.15 15.67 7.74
N GLN A 41 5.05 16.37 8.44
CA GLN A 41 6.20 17.04 7.83
C GLN A 41 7.15 16.05 7.15
N ARG A 42 7.35 14.84 7.71
CA ARG A 42 8.18 13.80 7.09
C ARG A 42 7.53 13.21 5.85
N HIS A 43 6.20 13.09 5.84
CA HIS A 43 5.47 12.59 4.68
C HIS A 43 5.47 13.63 3.55
N LEU A 44 5.24 14.92 3.85
CA LEU A 44 5.35 16.00 2.87
C LEU A 44 6.77 16.13 2.31
N HIS A 45 7.79 16.03 3.17
CA HIS A 45 9.18 16.02 2.71
C HIS A 45 9.45 14.84 1.76
N GLY A 46 9.00 13.63 2.12
CA GLY A 46 9.09 12.47 1.24
C GLY A 46 8.37 12.68 -0.10
N ALA A 47 7.19 13.30 -0.09
CA ALA A 47 6.45 13.62 -1.30
C ALA A 47 7.21 14.59 -2.20
N ALA A 48 7.77 15.67 -1.62
CA ALA A 48 8.60 16.63 -2.33
C ALA A 48 9.85 15.98 -2.95
N CYS A 49 10.52 15.08 -2.21
CA CYS A 49 11.67 14.31 -2.74
C CYS A 49 11.29 13.41 -3.93
N LEU A 50 10.04 12.95 -3.99
CA LEU A 50 9.49 12.17 -5.11
C LEU A 50 8.93 13.07 -6.23
N GLY A 51 9.06 14.40 -6.10
CA GLY A 51 8.63 15.37 -7.10
C GLY A 51 7.15 15.76 -7.02
N ALA A 52 6.48 15.53 -5.89
CA ALA A 52 5.14 16.07 -5.66
C ALA A 52 5.19 17.60 -5.50
N GLU A 53 4.12 18.28 -5.91
CA GLU A 53 3.90 19.68 -5.54
C GLU A 53 3.46 19.76 -4.07
N THR A 54 4.17 20.56 -3.27
CA THR A 54 3.93 20.66 -1.82
C THR A 54 3.91 22.10 -1.31
N ARG A 55 4.01 23.12 -2.17
CA ARG A 55 4.14 24.52 -1.73
C ARG A 55 3.00 24.99 -0.83
N ASP A 56 1.78 24.58 -1.14
CA ASP A 56 0.57 24.97 -0.40
C ASP A 56 -0.02 23.82 0.44
N ALA A 57 0.70 22.71 0.58
CA ALA A 57 0.22 21.53 1.29
C ALA A 57 0.21 21.77 2.81
N LEU A 58 -0.94 21.54 3.44
CA LEU A 58 -1.10 21.61 4.89
C LEU A 58 -0.77 20.25 5.53
N PRO A 59 -0.49 20.20 6.84
CA PRO A 59 -0.17 18.94 7.53
C PRO A 59 -1.22 17.83 7.33
N GLN A 60 -2.51 18.16 7.24
CA GLN A 60 -3.56 17.18 6.97
C GLN A 60 -3.53 16.60 5.55
N ASP A 61 -2.91 17.30 4.60
CA ASP A 61 -2.80 16.85 3.20
C ASP A 61 -1.63 15.87 3.01
N ALA A 62 -0.79 15.70 4.02
CA ALA A 62 0.46 14.94 3.93
C ALA A 62 0.27 13.50 3.45
N GLY A 63 -0.80 12.83 3.91
CA GLY A 63 -1.13 11.47 3.52
C GLY A 63 -1.49 11.37 2.05
N GLU A 64 -2.43 12.20 1.59
CA GLU A 64 -2.85 12.21 0.19
C GLU A 64 -1.76 12.71 -0.76
N THR A 65 -0.95 13.68 -0.34
CA THR A 65 0.14 14.21 -1.18
C THR A 65 1.17 13.13 -1.49
N LEU A 66 1.62 12.38 -0.47
CA LEU A 66 2.58 11.29 -0.68
C LEU A 66 1.94 10.09 -1.38
N ALA A 67 0.76 9.66 -0.94
CA ALA A 67 0.06 8.52 -1.52
C ALA A 67 -0.29 8.77 -2.98
N GLY A 68 -0.82 9.95 -3.31
CA GLY A 68 -1.15 10.39 -4.65
C GLY A 68 0.07 10.39 -5.57
N ARG A 69 1.20 10.96 -5.10
CA ARG A 69 2.43 10.98 -5.91
C ARG A 69 2.92 9.58 -6.27
N VAL A 70 2.83 8.63 -5.35
CA VAL A 70 3.22 7.25 -5.65
C VAL A 70 2.19 6.52 -6.49
N VAL A 71 0.90 6.83 -6.36
CA VAL A 71 -0.12 6.33 -7.29
C VAL A 71 0.15 6.79 -8.72
N GLU A 72 0.55 8.04 -8.94
CA GLU A 72 0.96 8.53 -10.27
C GLU A 72 2.18 7.75 -10.80
N MET A 73 3.17 7.47 -9.96
CA MET A 73 4.34 6.66 -10.34
C MET A 73 3.96 5.20 -10.65
N MET A 74 3.02 4.63 -9.90
CA MET A 74 2.46 3.29 -10.16
C MET A 74 1.80 3.26 -11.53
N GLN A 75 0.95 4.24 -11.85
CA GLN A 75 0.32 4.36 -13.18
C GLN A 75 1.36 4.49 -14.29
N ALA A 76 2.36 5.38 -14.11
CA ALA A 76 3.40 5.61 -15.11
C ALA A 76 4.30 4.39 -15.39
N THR A 77 4.35 3.43 -14.47
CA THR A 77 5.15 2.20 -14.58
C THR A 77 4.33 0.96 -14.94
N GLY A 78 3.02 1.10 -15.18
CA GLY A 78 2.15 -0.02 -15.51
C GLY A 78 1.89 -0.95 -14.33
N MET A 79 1.99 -0.45 -13.09
CA MET A 79 1.64 -1.24 -11.91
C MET A 79 0.13 -1.53 -11.87
N PRO A 80 -0.28 -2.68 -11.31
CA PRO A 80 -1.69 -2.97 -11.07
C PRO A 80 -2.37 -1.91 -10.19
N ASN A 81 -3.66 -1.71 -10.40
CA ASN A 81 -4.49 -0.76 -9.67
C ASN A 81 -4.97 -1.35 -8.34
N GLY A 82 -4.02 -1.57 -7.44
CA GLY A 82 -4.30 -2.16 -6.14
C GLY A 82 -4.45 -3.68 -6.18
N LEU A 83 -4.92 -4.23 -5.06
CA LEU A 83 -5.00 -5.67 -4.83
C LEU A 83 -6.07 -6.35 -5.69
N SER A 84 -7.09 -5.61 -6.15
CA SER A 84 -8.14 -6.19 -6.99
C SER A 84 -7.64 -6.65 -8.36
N ASP A 85 -6.64 -5.98 -8.93
CA ASP A 85 -6.01 -6.40 -10.19
C ASP A 85 -5.14 -7.66 -10.02
N LEU A 86 -4.82 -8.05 -8.77
CA LEU A 86 -4.20 -9.33 -8.46
C LEU A 86 -5.23 -10.46 -8.21
N GLY A 87 -6.52 -10.15 -8.34
CA GLY A 87 -7.62 -11.07 -8.08
C GLY A 87 -8.09 -11.15 -6.62
N PHE A 88 -7.63 -10.25 -5.74
CA PHE A 88 -8.16 -10.16 -4.37
C PHE A 88 -9.49 -9.40 -4.32
N THR A 89 -10.34 -9.81 -3.40
CA THR A 89 -11.65 -9.21 -3.19
C THR A 89 -11.83 -8.76 -1.74
N LEU A 90 -12.93 -8.05 -1.45
CA LEU A 90 -13.27 -7.70 -0.07
C LEU A 90 -13.48 -8.93 0.83
N ALA A 91 -13.83 -10.09 0.25
CA ALA A 91 -13.95 -11.34 0.99
C ALA A 91 -12.60 -11.88 1.48
N ASP A 92 -11.49 -11.45 0.86
CA ASP A 92 -10.14 -11.88 1.24
C ASP A 92 -9.53 -11.01 2.36
N VAL A 93 -10.16 -9.89 2.73
CA VAL A 93 -9.62 -8.91 3.69
C VAL A 93 -9.29 -9.53 5.05
N ASP A 94 -10.18 -10.37 5.59
CA ASP A 94 -9.94 -11.05 6.87
C ASP A 94 -8.77 -12.02 6.77
N ALA A 95 -8.66 -12.76 5.67
CA ALA A 95 -7.56 -13.69 5.43
C ALA A 95 -6.23 -12.95 5.23
N LEU A 96 -6.22 -11.82 4.53
CA LEU A 96 -5.05 -10.94 4.35
C LEU A 96 -4.55 -10.38 5.69
N ALA A 97 -5.48 -9.92 6.54
CA ALA A 97 -5.15 -9.44 7.88
C ALA A 97 -4.56 -10.56 8.75
N THR A 98 -5.18 -11.75 8.76
CA THR A 98 -4.63 -12.93 9.47
C THR A 98 -3.28 -13.36 8.91
N GLY A 99 -3.10 -13.33 7.59
CA GLY A 99 -1.81 -13.65 6.95
C GLY A 99 -0.68 -12.69 7.32
N SER A 100 -1.01 -11.51 7.87
CA SER A 100 -0.05 -10.49 8.31
C SER A 100 0.40 -10.68 9.76
N GLU A 101 -0.28 -11.52 10.56
CA GLU A 101 0.03 -11.77 11.98
C GLU A 101 1.46 -12.26 12.23
N PRO A 102 2.05 -13.15 11.41
CA PRO A 102 3.46 -13.54 11.55
C PRO A 102 4.43 -12.36 11.47
N GLN A 103 4.02 -11.25 10.86
CA GLN A 103 4.81 -10.03 10.73
C GLN A 103 4.58 -9.02 11.86
N TYR A 104 3.82 -9.35 12.92
CA TYR A 104 3.51 -8.39 13.98
C TYR A 104 4.73 -7.74 14.63
N ARG A 105 5.85 -8.46 14.74
CA ARG A 105 7.10 -7.85 15.24
C ARG A 105 7.55 -6.67 14.38
N VAL A 106 7.45 -6.78 13.05
CA VAL A 106 7.85 -5.71 12.12
C VAL A 106 6.76 -4.64 12.03
N ILE A 107 5.49 -5.03 12.05
CA ILE A 107 4.35 -4.09 12.07
C ILE A 107 4.43 -3.17 13.29
N ARG A 108 4.90 -3.66 14.44
CA ARG A 108 5.12 -2.86 15.66
C ARG A 108 6.18 -1.77 15.53
N ASN A 109 6.95 -1.72 14.44
CA ASN A 109 7.83 -0.59 14.14
C ASN A 109 7.07 0.61 13.57
N ALA A 110 5.77 0.47 13.27
CA ALA A 110 4.92 1.58 12.86
C ALA A 110 4.92 2.69 13.92
N PRO A 111 4.78 3.98 13.51
CA PRO A 111 4.83 5.11 14.44
C PRO A 111 3.58 5.23 15.33
N LYS A 112 2.61 4.34 15.19
CA LYS A 112 1.39 4.22 16.00
C LYS A 112 0.99 2.75 16.10
N GLU A 113 0.20 2.42 17.11
CA GLU A 113 -0.38 1.08 17.26
C GLU A 113 -1.21 0.72 16.03
N VAL A 114 -1.10 -0.54 15.60
CA VAL A 114 -1.82 -1.10 14.46
C VAL A 114 -2.63 -2.28 14.95
N SER A 115 -3.95 -2.09 15.05
CA SER A 115 -4.87 -3.17 15.40
C SER A 115 -5.16 -4.05 14.18
N ARG A 116 -5.81 -5.19 14.42
CA ARG A 116 -6.31 -6.05 13.33
C ARG A 116 -7.35 -5.35 12.45
N GLU A 117 -8.18 -4.48 13.02
CA GLU A 117 -9.14 -3.70 12.21
C GLU A 117 -8.46 -2.58 11.41
N ASP A 118 -7.34 -2.04 11.90
CA ASP A 118 -6.52 -1.14 11.09
C ASP A 118 -5.95 -1.88 9.88
N LEU A 119 -5.39 -3.09 10.07
CA LEU A 119 -4.91 -3.93 8.96
C LEU A 119 -6.02 -4.22 7.94
N LYS A 120 -7.23 -4.56 8.39
CA LYS A 120 -8.37 -4.78 7.50
C LYS A 120 -8.74 -3.52 6.74
N SER A 121 -8.72 -2.36 7.40
CA SER A 121 -9.01 -1.07 6.78
C SER A 121 -7.95 -0.69 5.74
N LEU A 122 -6.67 -0.95 6.04
CA LEU A 122 -5.55 -0.76 5.12
C LEU A 122 -5.68 -1.62 3.86
N PHE A 123 -6.05 -2.90 4.01
CA PHE A 123 -6.28 -3.79 2.86
C PHE A 123 -7.50 -3.37 2.04
N ARG A 124 -8.62 -2.97 2.68
CA ARG A 124 -9.80 -2.45 1.96
C ARG A 124 -9.44 -1.22 1.13
N ALA A 125 -8.69 -0.28 1.73
CA ALA A 125 -8.24 0.93 1.05
C ALA A 125 -7.19 0.66 -0.05
N ALA A 126 -6.54 -0.50 -0.05
CA ALA A 126 -5.59 -0.92 -1.07
C ALA A 126 -6.21 -1.74 -2.21
N MET A 127 -7.52 -1.98 -2.19
CA MET A 127 -8.18 -2.76 -3.25
C MET A 127 -8.11 -2.07 -4.61
N LYS A 128 -8.34 -0.74 -4.63
CA LYS A 128 -8.35 0.07 -5.85
C LYS A 128 -8.00 1.52 -5.52
N TYR A 129 -7.18 2.16 -6.37
CA TYR A 129 -6.72 3.53 -6.17
C TYR A 129 -7.19 4.51 -7.25
N TRP A 130 -7.38 4.05 -8.50
CA TRP A 130 -7.90 4.86 -9.61
C TRP A 130 -9.02 4.17 -10.40
#